data_AF-A0A4R3YHE4-F1
#
_entry.id   AF-A0A4R3YHE4-F1
#
_cell.length_a   1.000
_cell.length_b   1.000
_cell.length_c   1.000
_cell.angle_alpha   90.00
_cell.angle_beta   90.00
_cell.angle_gamma   90.00
#
_symmetry.space_group_name_H-M   'P 1'
#
loop_
_entity.id
_entity.type
_entity.pdbx_description
1 polymer ?
#
loop_
_entity_poly.entity_id
_entity_poly.type
_entity_poly.pdbx_seq_one_letter_code
_entity_poly.pdbx_strand_id
1 'polypeptide(L)'
;MLGGTTAGVGYAGHVFDDDSNLVYMQQRYYDPQIGRFLSIDPVAPDGSTRANFNRYKYATNNPYKFVDPDGRYDRLVWTSSNTVNVVIPYAISDSNGVARFTSAQVDADIAKRLSGSVSVNGVTVNVIAVPVNVPLDSPEVASGKANVINVDPTVTRSFTNKIGGDKIALNANALPGEVSHEITHTAGGGDQYPGGVDVSGHWIPATSPALAGTLMGDMQGAANSQTFREVVTSPTAEVHCLSGASAPTGACQ
;
A
#
# COMPACT_ATOMS: atom_id res chain seq x y z
N MET A 1 -18.36 37.33 -25.57
CA MET A 1 -19.31 36.35 -25.01
C MET A 1 -19.50 35.23 -26.02
N LEU A 2 -19.16 34.01 -25.63
CA LEU A 2 -19.50 32.70 -26.24
C LEU A 2 -19.61 31.81 -24.97
N GLY A 3 -20.73 31.30 -24.43
CA GLY A 3 -21.93 30.71 -25.02
C GLY A 3 -21.61 29.29 -25.49
N GLY A 4 -21.90 28.18 -24.82
CA GLY A 4 -22.54 27.88 -23.54
C GLY A 4 -22.94 26.40 -23.54
N THR A 5 -22.29 25.57 -22.73
CA THR A 5 -22.78 24.25 -22.27
C THR A 5 -22.28 24.06 -20.84
N THR A 6 -23.13 23.48 -20.01
CA THR A 6 -22.93 23.36 -18.57
C THR A 6 -21.72 22.47 -18.32
N ALA A 7 -20.60 23.05 -17.85
CA ALA A 7 -19.47 22.30 -17.31
C ALA A 7 -20.00 21.28 -16.28
N GLY A 8 -20.12 20.03 -16.72
CA GLY A 8 -20.76 18.95 -15.95
C GLY A 8 -19.78 18.31 -14.98
N VAL A 9 -20.31 17.58 -14.00
CA VAL A 9 -19.49 16.69 -13.19
C VAL A 9 -19.04 15.52 -14.07
N GLY A 10 -17.75 15.51 -14.37
CA GLY A 10 -17.02 14.48 -15.08
C GLY A 10 -16.46 13.39 -14.18
N TYR A 11 -15.52 12.63 -14.75
CA TYR A 11 -14.88 11.52 -14.07
C TYR A 11 -14.18 11.95 -12.77
N ALA A 12 -14.32 11.13 -11.72
CA ALA A 12 -13.76 11.38 -10.38
C ALA A 12 -14.22 12.70 -9.74
N GLY A 13 -15.36 13.25 -10.16
CA GLY A 13 -15.94 14.48 -9.59
C GLY A 13 -15.36 15.78 -10.15
N HIS A 14 -14.49 15.69 -11.17
CA HIS A 14 -13.88 16.85 -11.81
C HIS A 14 -14.76 17.47 -12.88
N VAL A 15 -14.35 18.58 -13.50
CA VAL A 15 -15.13 19.22 -14.55
C VAL A 15 -14.93 18.51 -15.88
N PHE A 16 -16.01 18.05 -16.52
CA PHE A 16 -15.96 17.59 -17.91
C PHE A 16 -16.09 18.78 -18.87
N ASP A 17 -15.20 18.82 -19.85
CA ASP A 17 -15.20 19.78 -20.94
C ASP A 17 -15.77 19.12 -22.20
N ASP A 18 -17.03 19.44 -22.51
CA ASP A 18 -17.79 18.88 -23.63
C ASP A 18 -17.14 19.16 -24.99
N ASP A 19 -16.46 20.30 -25.15
CA ASP A 19 -15.89 20.72 -26.44
C ASP A 19 -14.66 19.87 -26.80
N SER A 20 -13.89 19.47 -25.79
CA SER A 20 -12.65 18.70 -25.97
C SER A 20 -12.81 17.22 -25.64
N ASN A 21 -13.91 16.80 -25.00
CA ASN A 21 -14.10 15.49 -24.37
C ASN A 21 -13.03 15.14 -23.31
N LEU A 22 -12.46 16.16 -22.68
CA LEU A 22 -11.44 16.01 -21.64
C LEU A 22 -12.02 16.30 -20.26
N VAL A 23 -11.32 15.83 -19.23
CA VAL A 23 -11.65 16.13 -17.83
C VAL A 23 -10.62 17.10 -17.29
N TYR A 24 -11.05 18.31 -16.91
CA TYR A 24 -10.20 19.31 -16.27
C TYR A 24 -10.07 18.99 -14.78
N MET A 25 -8.91 18.47 -14.38
CA MET A 25 -8.58 18.10 -13.00
C MET A 25 -7.75 19.18 -12.32
N GLN A 26 -8.11 20.46 -12.52
CA GLN A 26 -7.40 21.65 -12.03
C GLN A 26 -6.01 21.86 -12.63
N GLN A 27 -5.00 21.09 -12.26
CA GLN A 27 -3.63 21.36 -12.73
C GLN A 27 -3.36 20.79 -14.13
N ARG A 28 -4.17 19.81 -14.56
CA ARG A 28 -3.96 19.07 -15.81
C ARG A 28 -5.29 18.67 -16.43
N TYR A 29 -5.27 18.52 -17.75
CA TYR A 29 -6.33 17.84 -18.49
C TYR A 29 -6.05 16.33 -18.55
N TYR A 30 -7.06 15.55 -18.18
CA TYR A 30 -7.09 14.10 -18.26
C TYR A 30 -7.93 13.67 -19.45
N ASP A 31 -7.40 12.72 -20.23
CA ASP A 31 -8.11 12.09 -21.32
C ASP A 31 -8.68 10.73 -20.82
N PRO A 32 -10.01 10.62 -20.66
CA PRO A 32 -10.64 9.40 -20.19
C PRO A 32 -10.64 8.25 -21.21
N GLN A 33 -10.41 8.51 -22.51
CA GLN A 33 -10.34 7.47 -23.54
C GLN A 33 -9.04 6.69 -23.46
N ILE A 34 -7.93 7.37 -23.18
CA ILE A 34 -6.60 6.73 -23.05
C ILE A 34 -6.19 6.50 -21.59
N GLY A 35 -6.91 7.09 -20.64
CA GLY A 35 -6.72 6.90 -19.20
C GLY A 35 -5.52 7.63 -18.60
N ARG A 36 -5.11 8.79 -19.14
CA ARG A 36 -3.86 9.50 -18.76
C ARG A 36 -3.98 11.01 -18.84
N PHE A 37 -3.09 11.72 -18.16
CA PHE A 37 -2.94 13.18 -18.34
C PHE A 37 -2.28 13.51 -19.67
N LEU A 38 -2.65 14.65 -20.25
CA LEU A 38 -2.08 15.16 -21.50
C LEU A 38 -0.82 16.01 -21.31
N SER A 39 -0.66 16.58 -20.12
CA SER A 39 0.49 17.41 -19.76
C SER A 39 1.36 16.73 -18.72
N ILE A 40 2.63 17.14 -18.72
CA ILE A 40 3.63 16.69 -17.75
C ILE A 40 3.18 17.13 -16.34
N ASP A 41 3.23 16.19 -15.38
CA ASP A 41 2.99 16.45 -13.96
C ASP A 41 3.87 17.60 -13.44
N PRO A 42 3.34 18.68 -12.83
CA PRO A 42 4.18 19.73 -12.25
C PRO A 42 5.00 19.23 -11.05
N VAL A 43 4.65 18.10 -10.44
CA VAL A 43 5.44 17.46 -9.39
C VAL A 43 6.68 16.81 -10.01
N ALA A 44 7.84 17.10 -9.42
CA ALA A 44 9.11 16.55 -9.89
C ALA A 44 9.19 15.03 -9.60
N PRO A 45 9.85 14.25 -10.47
CA PRO A 45 10.20 12.87 -10.16
C PRO A 45 11.11 12.85 -8.94
N ASP A 46 10.84 11.94 -8.03
CA ASP A 46 11.67 11.72 -6.85
C ASP A 46 12.75 10.69 -7.18
N GLY A 47 14.00 11.15 -7.25
CA GLY A 47 15.15 10.30 -7.57
C GLY A 47 15.43 9.21 -6.52
N SER A 48 14.97 9.38 -5.28
CA SER A 48 15.19 8.44 -4.18
C SER A 48 14.18 7.29 -4.21
N THR A 49 12.89 7.61 -4.32
CA THR A 49 11.80 6.62 -4.32
C THR A 49 11.46 6.11 -5.73
N ARG A 50 11.97 6.76 -6.77
CA ARG A 50 11.54 6.60 -8.17
C ARG A 50 10.05 6.90 -8.38
N ALA A 51 9.41 7.56 -7.43
CA ALA A 51 8.06 8.05 -7.60
C ALA A 51 8.00 9.12 -8.70
N ASN A 52 6.84 9.25 -9.34
CA ASN A 52 6.54 10.29 -10.32
C ASN A 52 7.46 10.34 -11.57
N PHE A 53 8.21 9.28 -11.86
CA PHE A 53 8.93 9.14 -13.14
C PHE A 53 7.98 9.03 -14.34
N ASN A 54 6.84 8.37 -14.16
CA ASN A 54 5.76 8.41 -15.13
C ASN A 54 4.90 9.66 -14.92
N ARG A 55 5.28 10.76 -15.56
CA ARG A 55 4.68 12.11 -15.37
C ARG A 55 3.33 12.34 -16.05
N TYR A 56 2.73 11.29 -16.61
CA TYR A 56 1.40 11.36 -17.24
C TYR A 56 0.42 10.34 -16.65
N LYS A 57 0.84 9.58 -15.63
CA LYS A 57 -0.02 8.59 -14.96
C LYS A 57 -1.17 9.31 -14.26
N TYR A 58 -2.34 8.68 -14.25
CA TYR A 58 -3.44 9.02 -13.36
C TYR A 58 -3.58 7.93 -12.30
N ALA A 59 -3.82 8.29 -11.05
CA ALA A 59 -4.13 7.37 -9.95
C ALA A 59 -3.09 6.25 -9.77
N THR A 60 -1.80 6.53 -10.01
CA THR A 60 -0.73 5.52 -10.01
C THR A 60 -1.03 4.29 -10.89
N ASN A 61 -1.74 4.51 -12.00
CA ASN A 61 -2.26 3.46 -12.91
C ASN A 61 -3.21 2.47 -12.23
N ASN A 62 -3.78 2.82 -11.07
CA ASN A 62 -4.80 2.06 -10.37
C ASN A 62 -5.99 2.96 -9.99
N PRO A 63 -6.79 3.39 -11.00
CA PRO A 63 -7.95 4.27 -10.82
C PRO A 63 -9.15 3.63 -10.11
N TYR A 64 -9.04 2.36 -9.73
CA TYR A 64 -10.00 1.69 -8.84
C TYR A 64 -9.71 1.97 -7.36
N LYS A 65 -8.43 2.25 -7.05
CA LYS A 65 -7.93 2.48 -5.69
C LYS A 65 -7.68 3.97 -5.43
N PHE A 66 -7.17 4.71 -6.41
CA PHE A 66 -6.74 6.09 -6.21
C PHE A 66 -7.49 7.08 -7.11
N VAL A 67 -7.57 8.31 -6.62
CA VAL A 67 -8.06 9.49 -7.33
C VAL A 67 -6.99 10.56 -7.25
N ASP A 68 -6.79 11.34 -8.31
CA ASP A 68 -5.99 12.57 -8.24
C ASP A 68 -6.95 13.78 -8.08
N PRO A 69 -7.13 14.36 -6.86
CA PRO A 69 -8.16 15.37 -6.63
C PRO A 69 -7.79 16.77 -7.09
N ASP A 70 -6.53 17.01 -7.46
CA ASP A 70 -6.05 18.32 -7.92
C ASP A 70 -5.17 18.24 -9.17
N GLY A 71 -5.02 17.05 -9.76
CA GLY A 71 -4.18 16.84 -10.92
C GLY A 71 -2.68 16.91 -10.58
N ARG A 72 -2.27 16.51 -9.38
CA ARG A 72 -0.85 16.39 -8.97
C ARG A 72 -0.55 15.18 -8.10
N TYR A 73 -1.47 14.80 -7.23
CA TYR A 73 -1.22 13.79 -6.22
C TYR A 73 -2.35 12.77 -6.14
N ASP A 74 -1.99 11.53 -6.44
CA ASP A 74 -2.85 10.37 -6.25
C ASP A 74 -3.16 10.20 -4.75
N ARG A 75 -4.44 10.11 -4.41
CA ARG A 75 -4.95 9.87 -3.06
C ARG A 75 -5.90 8.69 -3.07
N LEU A 76 -5.76 7.86 -2.05
CA LEU A 76 -6.81 6.93 -1.68
C LEU A 76 -7.97 7.74 -1.10
N VAL A 77 -9.14 7.65 -1.69
CA VAL A 77 -10.36 8.32 -1.20
C VAL A 77 -11.33 7.25 -0.75
N TRP A 78 -11.85 7.37 0.47
CA TRP A 78 -13.00 6.61 0.94
C TRP A 78 -14.11 7.60 1.24
N THR A 79 -15.28 7.39 0.66
CA THR A 79 -16.44 8.29 0.81
C THR A 79 -17.46 7.77 1.81
N SER A 80 -17.32 6.51 2.24
CA SER A 80 -18.24 5.79 3.13
C SER A 80 -17.50 4.69 3.87
N SER A 81 -18.03 4.27 5.01
CA SER A 81 -17.44 3.18 5.78
C SER A 81 -17.44 1.90 4.96
N ASN A 82 -16.30 1.20 4.95
CA ASN A 82 -16.09 0.05 4.08
C ASN A 82 -15.18 -0.98 4.75
N THR A 83 -15.13 -2.19 4.19
CA THR A 83 -14.15 -3.22 4.52
C THR A 83 -13.28 -3.49 3.30
N VAL A 84 -11.97 -3.47 3.49
CA VAL A 84 -10.99 -3.82 2.45
C VAL A 84 -10.23 -5.07 2.84
N ASN A 85 -9.97 -5.91 1.84
CA ASN A 85 -9.01 -7.01 1.96
C ASN A 85 -7.63 -6.50 1.54
N VAL A 86 -6.64 -6.64 2.41
CA VAL A 86 -5.23 -6.50 2.06
C VAL A 86 -4.71 -7.90 1.77
N VAL A 87 -4.52 -8.22 0.49
CA VAL A 87 -4.05 -9.55 0.06
C VAL A 87 -2.54 -9.58 0.16
N ILE A 88 -2.01 -10.58 0.86
CA ILE A 88 -0.58 -10.74 1.14
C ILE A 88 -0.15 -12.10 0.60
N PRO A 89 0.22 -12.18 -0.69
CA PRO A 89 0.80 -13.39 -1.24
C PRO A 89 2.21 -13.60 -0.68
N TYR A 90 2.51 -14.80 -0.24
CA TYR A 90 3.83 -15.15 0.27
C TYR A 90 4.20 -16.60 -0.02
N ALA A 91 5.50 -16.87 -0.07
CA ALA A 91 6.08 -18.20 -0.06
C ALA A 91 7.13 -18.28 1.05
N ILE A 92 7.28 -19.46 1.64
CA ILE A 92 8.32 -19.73 2.65
C ILE A 92 9.44 -20.55 2.00
N SER A 93 10.66 -20.06 2.15
CA SER A 93 11.91 -20.76 1.85
C SER A 93 12.62 -21.09 3.15
N ASP A 94 12.95 -22.36 3.35
CA ASP A 94 13.69 -22.86 4.50
C ASP A 94 15.09 -23.30 4.07
N SER A 95 15.97 -22.34 3.81
CA SER A 95 17.38 -22.67 3.62
C SER A 95 17.90 -23.43 4.85
N ASN A 96 18.24 -24.72 4.67
CA ASN A 96 18.76 -25.66 5.67
C ASN A 96 17.73 -26.45 6.52
N GLY A 97 16.47 -26.56 6.10
CA GLY A 97 15.52 -27.54 6.67
C GLY A 97 15.02 -27.24 8.09
N VAL A 98 15.19 -26.00 8.57
CA VAL A 98 14.56 -25.52 9.79
C VAL A 98 13.24 -24.86 9.40
N ALA A 99 12.21 -25.67 9.14
CA ALA A 99 10.84 -25.17 9.01
C ALA A 99 10.40 -24.61 10.38
N ARG A 100 10.75 -23.35 10.66
CA ARG A 100 10.52 -22.69 11.95
C ARG A 100 9.06 -22.29 12.14
N PHE A 101 8.42 -21.90 11.06
CA PHE A 101 7.01 -21.52 11.00
C PHE A 101 6.32 -22.37 9.94
N THR A 102 5.16 -22.91 10.29
CA THR A 102 4.24 -23.46 9.27
C THR A 102 3.50 -22.31 8.59
N SER A 103 3.03 -22.52 7.36
CA SER A 103 2.18 -21.54 6.68
C SER A 103 0.95 -21.18 7.53
N ALA A 104 0.35 -22.15 8.23
CA ALA A 104 -0.76 -21.90 9.14
C ALA A 104 -0.40 -20.95 10.31
N GLN A 105 0.83 -21.01 10.83
CA GLN A 105 1.29 -20.08 11.86
C GLN A 105 1.51 -18.67 11.29
N VAL A 106 2.06 -18.58 10.09
CA VAL A 106 2.25 -17.30 9.38
C VAL A 106 0.89 -16.67 9.06
N ASP A 107 -0.04 -17.44 8.50
CA ASP A 107 -1.40 -17.02 8.19
C ASP A 107 -2.12 -16.48 9.44
N ALA A 108 -2.06 -17.23 10.54
CA ALA A 108 -2.71 -16.85 11.78
C ALA A 108 -2.13 -15.56 12.36
N ASP A 109 -0.81 -15.38 12.31
CA ASP A 109 -0.17 -14.18 12.87
C ASP A 109 -0.45 -12.93 12.01
N ILE A 110 -0.36 -13.05 10.68
CA ILE A 110 -0.73 -11.98 9.74
C ILE A 110 -2.19 -11.58 9.95
N ALA A 111 -3.12 -12.54 9.89
CA ALA A 111 -4.54 -12.27 10.02
C ALA A 111 -4.86 -11.60 11.36
N LYS A 112 -4.23 -12.06 12.45
CA LYS A 112 -4.43 -11.51 13.79
C LYS A 112 -3.88 -10.09 13.94
N ARG A 113 -2.68 -9.82 13.41
CA ARG A 113 -1.95 -8.57 13.71
C ARG A 113 -2.13 -7.49 12.66
N LEU A 114 -2.44 -7.85 11.41
CA LEU A 114 -2.67 -6.90 10.31
C LEU A 114 -4.16 -6.74 9.94
N SER A 115 -5.09 -7.21 10.79
CA SER A 115 -6.51 -6.88 10.66
C SER A 115 -6.94 -5.91 11.76
N GLY A 116 -7.82 -4.97 11.44
CA GLY A 116 -8.26 -3.94 12.37
C GLY A 116 -9.10 -2.87 11.68
N SER A 117 -9.03 -1.63 12.16
CA SER A 117 -9.72 -0.51 11.54
C SER A 117 -8.89 0.77 11.56
N VAL A 118 -9.15 1.63 10.59
CA VAL A 118 -8.50 2.93 10.46
C VAL A 118 -9.54 3.99 10.10
N SER A 119 -9.44 5.17 10.73
CA SER A 119 -10.24 6.33 10.33
C SER A 119 -9.42 7.22 9.40
N VAL A 120 -9.93 7.46 8.20
CA VAL A 120 -9.32 8.35 7.21
C VAL A 120 -10.33 9.38 6.78
N ASN A 121 -10.02 10.65 7.04
CA ASN A 121 -10.91 11.79 6.78
C ASN A 121 -12.32 11.62 7.39
N GLY A 122 -12.41 11.02 8.58
CA GLY A 122 -13.69 10.78 9.27
C GLY A 122 -14.45 9.53 8.80
N VAL A 123 -13.92 8.79 7.82
CA VAL A 123 -14.49 7.53 7.34
C VAL A 123 -13.78 6.35 7.99
N THR A 124 -14.54 5.41 8.56
CA THR A 124 -13.99 4.19 9.17
C THR A 124 -13.84 3.10 8.11
N VAL A 125 -12.63 2.57 7.98
CA VAL A 125 -12.32 1.46 7.08
C VAL A 125 -11.87 0.27 7.92
N ASN A 126 -12.56 -0.85 7.75
CA ASN A 126 -12.13 -2.13 8.33
C ASN A 126 -11.10 -2.76 7.39
N VAL A 127 -9.98 -3.17 7.93
CA VAL A 127 -8.91 -3.83 7.20
C VAL A 127 -8.92 -5.30 7.59
N ILE A 128 -9.03 -6.18 6.60
CA ILE A 128 -8.88 -7.62 6.76
C ILE A 128 -7.62 -8.03 6.01
N ALA A 129 -6.60 -8.50 6.73
CA ALA A 129 -5.44 -9.10 6.09
C ALA A 129 -5.80 -10.51 5.59
N VAL A 130 -5.54 -10.77 4.32
CA VAL A 130 -5.80 -12.04 3.65
C VAL A 130 -4.45 -12.62 3.22
N PRO A 131 -3.80 -13.41 4.08
CA PRO A 131 -2.56 -14.10 3.70
C PRO A 131 -2.86 -15.19 2.67
N VAL A 132 -2.01 -15.29 1.65
CA VAL A 132 -2.12 -16.29 0.58
C VAL A 132 -0.78 -17.00 0.43
N ASN A 133 -0.68 -18.19 1.02
CA ASN A 133 0.49 -19.05 0.84
C ASN A 133 0.51 -19.60 -0.59
N VAL A 134 1.62 -19.40 -1.30
CA VAL A 134 1.86 -19.94 -2.64
C VAL A 134 3.10 -20.84 -2.65
N PRO A 135 3.21 -21.80 -3.58
CA PRO A 135 4.42 -22.61 -3.74
C PRO A 135 5.65 -21.75 -4.04
N LEU A 136 6.82 -22.15 -3.54
CA LEU A 136 8.07 -21.40 -3.77
C LEU A 136 8.49 -21.35 -5.24
N ASP A 137 8.10 -22.35 -6.03
CA ASP A 137 8.34 -22.45 -7.47
C ASP A 137 7.22 -21.86 -8.33
N SER A 138 6.29 -21.10 -7.74
CA SER A 138 5.14 -20.55 -8.46
C SER A 138 5.51 -19.38 -9.39
N PRO A 139 4.69 -19.11 -10.43
CA PRO A 139 4.86 -17.94 -11.29
C PRO A 139 4.82 -16.60 -10.54
N GLU A 140 4.04 -16.51 -9.46
CA GLU A 140 3.95 -15.31 -8.61
C GLU A 140 5.30 -15.03 -7.94
N VAL A 141 5.98 -16.06 -7.42
CA VAL A 141 7.32 -15.91 -6.87
C VAL A 141 8.31 -15.53 -7.97
N ALA A 142 8.28 -16.22 -9.11
CA ALA A 142 9.19 -15.95 -10.23
C ALA A 142 9.03 -14.53 -10.81
N SER A 143 7.82 -13.95 -10.75
CA SER A 143 7.51 -12.61 -11.23
C SER A 143 7.61 -11.51 -10.16
N GLY A 144 8.01 -11.85 -8.93
CA GLY A 144 8.12 -10.90 -7.81
C GLY A 144 6.77 -10.38 -7.30
N LYS A 145 5.69 -11.12 -7.55
CA LYS A 145 4.33 -10.79 -7.08
C LYS A 145 4.00 -11.42 -5.73
N ALA A 146 4.76 -12.42 -5.28
CA ALA A 146 4.65 -13.00 -3.95
C ALA A 146 5.89 -12.67 -3.13
N ASN A 147 5.67 -12.36 -1.85
CA ASN A 147 6.75 -12.11 -0.90
C ASN A 147 7.49 -13.40 -0.58
N VAL A 148 8.83 -13.39 -0.60
CA VAL A 148 9.63 -14.57 -0.24
C VAL A 148 10.16 -14.40 1.18
N ILE A 149 9.68 -15.26 2.08
CA ILE A 149 10.14 -15.35 3.46
C ILE A 149 11.26 -16.40 3.51
N ASN A 150 12.50 -15.97 3.68
CA ASN A 150 13.63 -16.87 3.85
C ASN A 150 14.05 -16.93 5.32
N VAL A 151 13.95 -18.12 5.94
CA VAL A 151 14.52 -18.35 7.26
C VAL A 151 16.02 -18.62 7.09
N ASP A 152 16.84 -17.66 7.52
CA ASP A 152 18.28 -17.68 7.34
C ASP A 152 18.99 -17.66 8.71
N PRO A 153 19.65 -18.75 9.12
CA PRO A 153 20.36 -18.79 10.40
C PRO A 153 21.61 -17.88 10.45
N THR A 154 22.06 -17.35 9.30
CA THR A 154 23.25 -16.50 9.22
C THR A 154 22.95 -15.03 9.49
N VAL A 155 21.70 -14.59 9.36
CA VAL A 155 21.34 -13.20 9.65
C VAL A 155 21.19 -12.99 11.14
N THR A 156 21.70 -11.88 11.66
CA THR A 156 21.66 -11.56 13.10
C THR A 156 20.36 -10.87 13.53
N ARG A 157 19.54 -10.43 12.58
CA ARG A 157 18.21 -9.85 12.78
C ARG A 157 17.31 -10.17 11.61
N SER A 158 16.01 -10.12 11.84
CA SER A 158 15.00 -10.15 10.78
C SER A 158 14.96 -8.80 10.05
N PHE A 159 14.75 -8.83 8.73
CA PHE A 159 14.63 -7.63 7.91
C PHE A 159 13.97 -7.92 6.56
N THR A 160 13.38 -6.88 5.98
CA THR A 160 12.95 -6.85 4.58
C THR A 160 13.97 -6.08 3.74
N ASN A 161 14.10 -6.42 2.46
CA ASN A 161 15.04 -5.75 1.55
C ASN A 161 14.77 -4.23 1.41
N LYS A 162 13.52 -3.80 1.53
CA LYS A 162 13.08 -2.40 1.64
C LYS A 162 11.59 -2.34 2.03
N ILE A 163 11.11 -1.17 2.43
CA ILE A 163 9.66 -0.90 2.48
C ILE A 163 9.08 -0.99 1.06
N GLY A 164 7.97 -1.71 0.91
CA GLY A 164 7.41 -2.10 -0.38
C GLY A 164 8.27 -3.10 -1.15
N GLY A 165 9.17 -3.81 -0.46
CA GLY A 165 9.97 -4.88 -0.99
C GLY A 165 9.21 -6.21 -1.06
N ASP A 166 9.89 -7.23 -1.54
CA ASP A 166 9.35 -8.57 -1.84
C ASP A 166 10.17 -9.70 -1.19
N LYS A 167 11.25 -9.36 -0.48
CA LYS A 167 12.17 -10.35 0.14
C LYS A 167 12.34 -10.07 1.61
N ILE A 168 12.06 -11.08 2.41
CA ILE A 168 12.18 -11.07 3.87
C ILE A 168 13.25 -12.11 4.26
N ALA A 169 14.20 -11.68 5.09
CA ALA A 169 15.11 -12.58 5.78
C ALA A 169 14.71 -12.62 7.26
N LEU A 170 14.41 -13.81 7.77
CA LEU A 170 14.12 -14.03 9.19
C LEU A 170 15.32 -14.67 9.87
N ASN A 171 15.68 -14.15 11.05
CA ASN A 171 16.61 -14.83 11.92
C ASN A 171 16.04 -16.20 12.33
N ALA A 172 16.89 -17.22 12.52
CA ALA A 172 16.44 -18.56 12.93
C ALA A 172 15.67 -18.60 14.26
N ASN A 173 15.87 -17.60 15.13
CA ASN A 173 15.18 -17.43 16.41
C ASN A 173 14.01 -16.43 16.35
N ALA A 174 13.59 -16.01 15.16
CA ALA A 174 12.50 -15.08 15.00
C ALA A 174 11.24 -15.55 15.74
N LEU A 175 10.53 -14.59 16.33
CA LEU A 175 9.23 -14.79 16.96
C LEU A 175 8.11 -14.48 15.96
N PRO A 176 6.87 -14.99 16.16
CA PRO A 176 5.76 -14.68 15.26
C PRO A 176 5.60 -13.17 14.97
N GLY A 177 5.72 -12.32 16.00
CA GLY A 177 5.62 -10.86 15.84
C GLY A 177 6.65 -10.25 14.89
N GLU A 178 7.84 -10.85 14.73
CA GLU A 178 8.84 -10.43 13.75
C GLU A 178 8.39 -10.76 12.32
N VAL A 179 7.76 -11.92 12.11
CA VAL A 179 7.24 -12.29 10.78
C VAL A 179 6.23 -11.26 10.29
N SER A 180 5.24 -10.95 11.12
CA SER A 180 4.23 -9.95 10.78
C SER A 180 4.81 -8.54 10.66
N HIS A 181 5.83 -8.20 11.45
CA HIS A 181 6.54 -6.93 11.35
C HIS A 181 7.19 -6.79 9.97
N GLU A 182 7.97 -7.78 9.55
CA GLU A 182 8.65 -7.75 8.26
C GLU A 182 7.66 -7.78 7.08
N ILE A 183 6.60 -8.59 7.18
CA ILE A 183 5.53 -8.60 6.18
C ILE A 183 4.81 -7.25 6.08
N THR A 184 4.70 -6.52 7.19
CA THR A 184 4.09 -5.19 7.15
C THR A 184 4.93 -4.23 6.30
N HIS A 185 6.26 -4.37 6.30
CA HIS A 185 7.12 -3.58 5.42
C HIS A 185 6.91 -3.89 3.95
N THR A 186 6.70 -5.15 3.55
CA THR A 186 6.40 -5.48 2.14
C THR A 186 5.08 -4.89 1.67
N ALA A 187 4.10 -4.80 2.58
CA ALA A 187 2.84 -4.10 2.37
C ALA A 187 2.96 -2.56 2.43
N GLY A 188 4.16 -2.01 2.66
CA GLY A 188 4.44 -0.57 2.62
C GLY A 188 4.33 0.16 3.96
N GLY A 189 4.25 -0.56 5.07
CA GLY A 189 4.32 0.05 6.41
C GLY A 189 5.75 0.45 6.78
N GLY A 190 5.87 1.55 7.52
CA GLY A 190 7.15 2.05 8.05
C GLY A 190 7.40 1.60 9.47
N ASP A 191 8.64 1.78 9.94
CA ASP A 191 8.94 1.64 11.35
C ASP A 191 8.25 2.73 12.17
N GLN A 192 7.93 2.43 13.42
CA GLN A 192 7.30 3.37 14.36
C GLN A 192 8.04 3.38 15.71
N TYR A 193 9.36 3.17 15.66
CA TYR A 193 10.25 3.19 16.81
C TYR A 193 11.54 3.99 16.55
N PRO A 194 12.18 4.52 17.61
CA PRO A 194 13.52 5.09 17.60
C PRO A 194 14.55 4.29 16.81
N GLY A 195 15.16 4.91 15.81
CA GLY A 195 16.19 4.30 14.99
C GLY A 195 15.71 3.50 13.80
N GLY A 196 14.39 3.36 13.63
CA GLY A 196 13.77 2.83 12.42
C GLY A 196 13.73 3.82 11.26
N VAL A 197 13.12 3.41 10.16
CA VAL A 197 12.91 4.19 8.94
C VAL A 197 11.41 4.31 8.64
N ASP A 198 10.92 5.53 8.47
CA ASP A 198 9.54 5.77 8.10
C ASP A 198 9.24 5.42 6.63
N VAL A 199 7.97 5.45 6.23
CA VAL A 199 7.54 5.15 4.85
C VAL A 199 8.13 6.08 3.78
N SER A 200 8.64 7.24 4.16
CA SER A 200 9.31 8.18 3.26
C SER A 200 10.81 7.94 3.15
N GLY A 201 11.34 6.93 3.85
CA GLY A 201 12.77 6.63 3.89
C GLY A 201 13.55 7.50 4.87
N HIS A 202 12.88 8.29 5.73
CA HIS A 202 13.56 9.10 6.72
C HIS A 202 13.86 8.30 7.98
N TRP A 203 15.02 8.58 8.56
CA TRP A 203 15.42 7.99 9.84
C TRP A 203 14.61 8.61 10.99
N ILE A 204 14.07 7.76 11.85
CA ILE A 204 13.29 8.17 13.02
C ILE A 204 14.24 8.47 14.17
N PRO A 205 14.29 9.72 14.68
CA PRO A 205 15.19 10.11 15.77
C PRO A 205 15.09 9.20 16.98
N ALA A 206 16.22 8.97 17.65
CA ALA A 206 16.28 8.16 18.86
C ALA A 206 15.38 8.68 20.02
N THR A 207 15.02 9.96 19.95
CA THR A 207 14.16 10.66 20.92
C THR A 207 12.67 10.57 20.60
N SER A 208 12.29 10.02 19.44
CA SER A 208 10.88 9.86 19.07
C SER A 208 10.20 8.87 20.01
N PRO A 209 8.94 9.11 20.42
CA PRO A 209 8.22 8.14 21.22
C PRO A 209 7.97 6.85 20.41
N ALA A 210 8.45 5.71 20.91
CA ALA A 210 8.06 4.40 20.39
C ALA A 210 6.58 4.14 20.69
N LEU A 211 5.88 3.57 19.73
CA LEU A 211 4.51 3.09 19.93
C LEU A 211 4.53 1.70 20.57
N ALA A 212 4.87 1.62 21.85
CA ALA A 212 4.90 0.38 22.62
C ALA A 212 3.56 -0.36 22.57
N GLY A 213 3.61 -1.69 22.52
CA GLY A 213 2.44 -2.56 22.34
C GLY A 213 1.90 -2.61 20.90
N THR A 214 2.61 -2.07 19.91
CA THR A 214 2.19 -2.09 18.50
C THR A 214 3.15 -2.89 17.65
N LEU A 215 2.64 -3.50 16.57
CA LEU A 215 3.43 -4.35 15.69
C LEU A 215 4.68 -3.65 15.13
N MET A 216 4.52 -2.41 14.67
CA MET A 216 5.61 -1.63 14.07
C MET A 216 6.40 -0.80 15.09
N GLY A 217 6.08 -0.87 16.37
CA GLY A 217 6.81 -0.18 17.45
C GLY A 217 7.71 -1.10 18.25
N ASP A 218 7.15 -2.21 18.77
CA ASP A 218 7.90 -3.16 19.61
C ASP A 218 7.53 -4.62 19.36
N MET A 219 6.75 -4.90 18.32
CA MET A 219 6.31 -6.23 17.87
C MET A 219 5.40 -6.98 18.85
N GLN A 220 5.01 -6.39 19.99
CA GLN A 220 4.23 -7.09 21.01
C GLN A 220 2.73 -7.19 20.65
N GLY A 221 2.19 -6.23 19.91
CA GLY A 221 0.75 -6.18 19.58
C GLY A 221 0.41 -6.20 18.08
N ALA A 222 -0.76 -5.67 17.76
CA ALA A 222 -1.26 -5.55 16.39
C ALA A 222 -0.78 -4.25 15.72
N ALA A 223 -0.94 -4.19 14.40
CA ALA A 223 -0.83 -2.96 13.63
C ALA A 223 -1.81 -1.91 14.18
N ASN A 224 -1.36 -0.66 14.22
CA ASN A 224 -2.17 0.45 14.69
C ASN A 224 -2.76 1.24 13.51
N SER A 225 -3.50 2.31 13.82
CA SER A 225 -4.14 3.15 12.80
C SER A 225 -3.16 3.84 11.84
N GLN A 226 -1.93 4.14 12.28
CA GLN A 226 -0.90 4.66 11.41
C GLN A 226 -0.43 3.57 10.43
N THR A 227 -0.10 2.37 10.92
CA THR A 227 0.30 1.24 10.08
C THR A 227 -0.77 0.89 9.06
N PHE A 228 -2.04 0.82 9.47
CA PHE A 228 -3.15 0.56 8.56
C PHE A 228 -3.25 1.62 7.47
N ARG A 229 -3.09 2.91 7.80
CA ARG A 229 -3.09 4.01 6.83
C ARG A 229 -1.93 3.87 5.83
N GLU A 230 -0.75 3.51 6.28
CA GLU A 230 0.42 3.30 5.42
C GLU A 230 0.15 2.13 4.45
N VAL A 231 -0.25 0.97 4.97
CA VAL A 231 -0.51 -0.23 4.17
C VAL A 231 -1.61 -0.03 3.13
N VAL A 232 -2.77 0.49 3.52
CA VAL A 232 -3.90 0.69 2.58
C VAL A 232 -3.59 1.72 1.49
N THR A 233 -2.78 2.74 1.79
CA THR A 233 -2.38 3.77 0.82
C THR A 233 -1.16 3.36 0.00
N SER A 234 -0.45 2.30 0.41
CA SER A 234 0.75 1.84 -0.28
C SER A 234 0.47 1.46 -1.73
N PRO A 235 1.33 1.86 -2.69
CA PRO A 235 1.25 1.37 -4.06
C PRO A 235 1.68 -0.09 -4.20
N THR A 236 2.38 -0.67 -3.22
CA THR A 236 2.83 -2.06 -3.25
C THR A 236 1.84 -3.03 -2.63
N ALA A 237 0.90 -2.54 -1.81
CA ALA A 237 -0.14 -3.37 -1.22
C ALA A 237 -1.28 -3.63 -2.20
N GLU A 238 -1.60 -4.92 -2.37
CA GLU A 238 -2.78 -5.36 -3.11
C GLU A 238 -4.03 -5.22 -2.21
N VAL A 239 -4.89 -4.26 -2.54
CA VAL A 239 -6.07 -3.91 -1.73
C VAL A 239 -7.32 -4.07 -2.57
N HIS A 240 -8.26 -4.88 -2.07
CA HIS A 240 -9.55 -5.16 -2.72
C HIS A 240 -10.69 -4.64 -1.86
N CYS A 241 -11.56 -3.81 -2.44
CA CYS A 241 -12.75 -3.30 -1.75
C CYS A 241 -13.83 -4.40 -1.69
N LEU A 242 -14.45 -4.66 -0.54
CA LEU A 242 -15.54 -5.64 -0.45
C LEU A 242 -16.88 -5.12 -0.96
N SER A 243 -17.17 -3.81 -0.83
CA SER A 243 -18.38 -3.21 -1.40
C SER A 243 -18.20 -2.64 -2.80
N GLY A 244 -17.14 -3.03 -3.51
CA GLY A 244 -16.86 -2.60 -4.88
C GLY A 244 -16.32 -1.16 -4.96
N ALA A 245 -15.80 -0.81 -6.13
CA ALA A 245 -15.42 0.56 -6.46
C ALA A 245 -16.57 1.20 -7.26
N SER A 246 -16.97 2.43 -6.92
CA SER A 246 -17.95 3.14 -7.74
C SER A 246 -17.25 3.84 -8.92
N ALA A 247 -17.83 3.69 -10.12
CA ALA A 247 -17.31 4.33 -11.33
C ALA A 247 -17.21 5.87 -11.26
N PRO A 248 -18.10 6.61 -10.55
CA PRO A 248 -18.00 8.06 -10.46
C PRO A 248 -16.82 8.57 -9.62
N THR A 249 -16.36 7.81 -8.62
CA THR A 249 -15.33 8.30 -7.68
C THR A 249 -14.01 7.55 -7.77
N GLY A 250 -13.88 6.44 -8.52
CA GLY A 250 -12.61 5.69 -8.60
C GLY A 250 -12.08 5.21 -7.24
N ALA A 251 -13.00 5.01 -6.29
CA ALA A 251 -12.70 4.85 -4.87
C ALA A 251 -13.53 3.70 -4.28
N CYS A 252 -12.99 3.03 -3.26
CA CYS A 252 -13.73 2.07 -2.45
C CYS A 252 -14.89 2.80 -1.73
N GLN A 253 -16.13 2.43 -2.03
CA GLN A 253 -17.34 2.99 -1.39
C GLN A 253 -18.00 1.98 -0.49
#